data_AF-A0A7G8PJF1-F1
#
_entry.id   AF-A0A7G8PJF1-F1
#
_cell.length_a   1.000
_cell.length_b   1.000
_cell.length_c   1.000
_cell.angle_alpha   90.00
_cell.angle_beta   90.00
_cell.angle_gamma   90.00
#
_symmetry.space_group_name_H-M   'P 1'
#
loop_
_entity.id
_entity.type
_entity.pdbx_description
1 polymer ?
#
loop_
_entity_poly.entity_id
_entity_poly.type
_entity_poly.pdbx_seq_one_letter_code
_entity_poly.pdbx_strand_id
1 'polypeptide(L)'
;MPGHTQHKFETIPGQLTHEFPKNIPTNRRLNTRKIEPQTGKVRDESPPASVQESRNGRSSVRHLDEIESAKERKLLQALTQRHGLKGGDPQEFVYRGTDGKTRCGPCAQERYNDQQQRLSSRSDQRVEQQTHAQDTANLHRNNALNTARQGSNQTGADRDSDTSGKKKTNDKKKKKKSKINHKKP
;
A
#
# COMPACT_ATOMS: atom_id res chain seq x y z
N MET A 1 12.79 -6.18 -6.13
CA MET A 1 11.92 -7.28 -6.59
C MET A 1 11.14 -7.72 -5.38
N PRO A 2 10.08 -6.97 -5.01
CA PRO A 2 9.38 -7.15 -3.74
C PRO A 2 8.70 -8.51 -3.60
N GLY A 3 8.07 -9.02 -4.67
CA GLY A 3 7.40 -10.32 -4.65
C GLY A 3 8.38 -11.47 -4.43
N HIS A 4 9.53 -11.42 -5.10
CA HIS A 4 10.61 -12.40 -4.92
C HIS A 4 11.20 -12.33 -3.52
N THR A 5 11.54 -11.12 -3.05
CA THR A 5 12.05 -10.90 -1.70
C THR A 5 11.09 -11.45 -0.64
N GLN A 6 9.79 -11.19 -0.78
CA GLN A 6 8.78 -11.73 0.13
C GLN A 6 8.72 -13.26 0.09
N HIS A 7 8.72 -13.88 -1.09
CA HIS A 7 8.69 -15.34 -1.20
C HIS A 7 9.94 -16.01 -0.60
N LYS A 8 11.12 -15.39 -0.76
CA LYS A 8 12.35 -15.89 -0.09
C LYS A 8 12.31 -15.68 1.42
N PHE A 9 11.67 -14.62 1.94
CA PHE A 9 11.45 -14.44 3.37
C PHE A 9 10.44 -15.42 3.97
N GLU A 10 9.43 -15.85 3.22
CA GLU A 10 8.46 -16.85 3.71
C GLU A 10 9.11 -18.25 3.88
N THR A 11 10.18 -18.52 3.13
CA THR A 11 10.86 -19.83 3.12
C THR A 11 12.20 -19.83 3.84
N ILE A 12 12.83 -18.66 4.00
CA ILE A 12 14.16 -18.41 4.58
C ILE A 12 15.12 -19.56 4.26
N PRO A 13 15.46 -19.75 2.98
CA PRO A 13 16.45 -20.76 2.62
C PRO A 13 17.76 -20.44 3.37
N GLY A 14 18.22 -21.39 4.17
CA GLY A 14 19.45 -21.28 4.95
C GLY A 14 20.70 -21.41 4.07
N GLN A 15 21.69 -22.15 4.54
CA GLN A 15 22.79 -22.56 3.66
C GLN A 15 22.25 -23.43 2.54
N LEU A 16 22.65 -23.09 1.32
CA LEU A 16 22.28 -23.80 0.10
C LEU A 16 23.50 -24.36 -0.58
N THR A 17 23.28 -25.35 -1.42
CA THR A 17 24.33 -25.98 -2.20
C THR A 17 23.99 -25.82 -3.68
N HIS A 18 24.89 -25.28 -4.48
CA HIS A 18 24.66 -25.14 -5.90
C HIS A 18 24.47 -26.52 -6.56
N GLU A 19 23.47 -26.61 -7.42
CA GLU A 19 23.10 -27.87 -8.06
C GLU A 19 23.97 -28.13 -9.29
N PHE A 20 24.17 -29.41 -9.61
CA PHE A 20 24.82 -29.78 -10.87
C PHE A 20 23.91 -29.42 -12.05
N PRO A 21 24.41 -28.74 -13.11
CA PRO A 21 23.58 -28.27 -14.22
C PRO A 21 22.64 -29.32 -14.82
N LYS A 22 23.10 -30.58 -14.90
CA LYS A 22 22.30 -31.71 -15.41
C LYS A 22 21.03 -32.01 -14.60
N ASN A 23 20.99 -31.66 -13.32
CA ASN A 23 19.87 -31.95 -12.42
C ASN A 23 18.83 -30.82 -12.38
N ILE A 24 19.22 -29.59 -12.74
CA ILE A 24 18.38 -28.39 -12.64
C ILE A 24 17.05 -28.55 -13.42
N PRO A 25 17.02 -29.04 -14.67
CA PRO A 25 15.76 -29.23 -15.41
C PRO A 25 14.81 -30.21 -14.71
N THR A 26 15.36 -31.29 -14.15
CA THR A 26 14.59 -32.29 -13.42
C THR A 26 14.00 -31.72 -12.14
N ASN A 27 14.80 -30.97 -11.36
CA ASN A 27 14.34 -30.30 -10.14
C ASN A 27 13.18 -29.34 -10.47
N ARG A 28 13.36 -28.46 -11.46
CA ARG A 28 12.30 -27.52 -11.90
C ARG A 28 11.01 -28.24 -12.30
N ARG A 29 11.11 -29.33 -13.06
CA ARG A 29 9.95 -30.13 -13.46
C ARG A 29 9.23 -30.72 -12.25
N LEU A 30 9.96 -31.22 -11.26
CA LEU A 30 9.38 -31.80 -10.04
C LEU A 30 8.73 -30.73 -9.17
N ASN A 31 9.39 -29.59 -8.96
CA ASN A 31 8.89 -28.45 -8.18
C ASN A 31 7.57 -27.90 -8.73
N THR A 32 7.44 -27.88 -10.06
CA THR A 32 6.29 -27.27 -10.73
C THR A 32 5.23 -28.27 -11.22
N ARG A 33 5.41 -29.58 -10.97
CA ARG A 33 4.61 -30.67 -11.57
C ARG A 33 3.10 -30.53 -11.37
N LYS A 34 2.66 -30.02 -10.21
CA LYS A 34 1.23 -29.94 -9.83
C LYS A 34 0.69 -28.52 -9.83
N ILE A 35 1.40 -27.59 -10.46
CA ILE A 35 1.11 -26.16 -10.38
C ILE A 35 0.84 -25.66 -11.78
N GLU A 36 -0.42 -25.32 -12.05
CA GLU A 36 -0.81 -24.85 -13.37
C GLU A 36 -0.14 -23.52 -13.73
N PRO A 37 0.28 -23.32 -15.00
CA PRO A 37 0.74 -22.03 -15.47
C PRO A 37 -0.34 -20.94 -15.33
N GLN A 38 0.08 -19.68 -15.13
CA GLN A 38 -0.82 -18.52 -15.18
C GLN A 38 -0.26 -17.52 -16.19
N THR A 39 -1.10 -17.02 -17.09
CA THR A 39 -0.72 -16.03 -18.10
C THR A 39 -0.15 -14.76 -17.44
N GLY A 40 0.98 -14.27 -17.95
CA GLY A 40 1.67 -13.08 -17.42
C GLY A 40 2.37 -13.27 -16.08
N LYS A 41 2.46 -14.51 -15.58
CA LYS A 41 3.16 -14.82 -14.33
C LYS A 41 4.13 -15.99 -14.48
N VAL A 42 5.19 -15.94 -13.69
CA VAL A 42 6.20 -16.99 -13.59
C VAL A 42 6.02 -17.74 -12.28
N ARG A 43 6.15 -19.06 -12.32
CA ARG A 43 6.23 -19.91 -11.12
C ARG A 43 7.62 -19.75 -10.52
N ASP A 44 7.78 -18.82 -9.57
CA ASP A 44 9.01 -18.66 -8.80
C ASP A 44 9.18 -19.80 -7.81
N GLU A 45 10.42 -20.24 -7.60
CA GLU A 45 10.77 -21.39 -6.77
C GLU A 45 11.66 -20.93 -5.60
N SER A 46 11.30 -21.31 -4.37
CA SER A 46 12.14 -21.06 -3.19
C SER A 46 12.22 -22.29 -2.29
N PRO A 47 13.41 -22.88 -2.10
CA PRO A 47 14.68 -22.56 -2.77
C PRO A 47 14.63 -22.85 -4.29
N PRO A 48 15.46 -22.20 -5.15
CA PRO A 48 15.34 -22.37 -6.60
C PRO A 48 15.90 -23.70 -7.11
N ALA A 49 15.41 -24.20 -8.26
CA ALA A 49 15.90 -25.44 -8.90
C ALA A 49 17.42 -25.56 -9.07
N SER A 50 18.14 -24.43 -9.06
CA SER A 50 19.61 -24.34 -9.14
C SER A 50 20.32 -24.70 -7.83
N VAL A 51 19.60 -25.17 -6.81
CA VAL A 51 20.19 -25.61 -5.54
C VAL A 51 19.73 -27.02 -5.17
N GLN A 52 20.54 -27.75 -4.43
CA GLN A 52 20.27 -29.17 -4.10
C GLN A 52 19.09 -29.32 -3.14
N GLU A 53 18.83 -28.32 -2.31
CA GLU A 53 17.75 -28.27 -1.34
C GLU A 53 16.36 -28.20 -2.02
N SER A 54 16.33 -27.84 -3.31
CA SER A 54 15.12 -27.83 -4.14
C SER A 54 14.73 -29.22 -4.67
N ARG A 55 15.58 -30.24 -4.53
CA ARG A 55 15.33 -31.58 -5.10
C ARG A 55 14.00 -32.15 -4.64
N ASN A 56 13.43 -33.03 -5.47
CA ASN A 56 12.24 -33.83 -5.15
C ASN A 56 10.97 -33.01 -4.88
N GLY A 57 10.83 -31.81 -5.46
CA GLY A 57 9.60 -31.03 -5.28
C GLY A 57 9.54 -30.28 -3.95
N ARG A 58 10.68 -30.02 -3.30
CA ARG A 58 10.74 -29.40 -1.97
C ARG A 58 10.64 -27.88 -1.99
N SER A 59 10.69 -27.27 -3.17
CA SER A 59 10.52 -25.82 -3.31
C SER A 59 9.08 -25.40 -3.08
N SER A 60 8.90 -24.35 -2.28
CA SER A 60 7.70 -23.53 -2.35
C SER A 60 7.65 -22.86 -3.73
N VAL A 61 6.44 -22.78 -4.29
CA VAL A 61 6.24 -22.18 -5.61
C VAL A 61 5.13 -21.14 -5.54
N ARG A 62 5.40 -19.95 -6.11
CA ARG A 62 4.47 -18.83 -6.14
C ARG A 62 4.42 -18.20 -7.53
N HIS A 63 3.23 -17.83 -7.99
CA HIS A 63 3.10 -17.07 -9.24
C HIS A 63 3.46 -15.61 -9.00
N LEU A 64 4.57 -15.17 -9.57
CA LEU A 64 5.08 -13.80 -9.50
C LEU A 64 5.04 -13.13 -10.88
N ASP A 65 5.07 -11.81 -10.87
CA ASP A 65 5.07 -10.99 -12.08
C ASP A 65 6.26 -11.35 -13.00
N GLU A 66 5.99 -11.42 -14.30
CA GLU A 66 7.00 -11.82 -15.29
C GLU A 66 8.15 -10.82 -15.41
N ILE A 67 7.86 -9.51 -15.35
CA ILE A 67 8.88 -8.45 -15.44
C ILE A 67 9.79 -8.51 -14.23
N GLU A 68 9.22 -8.68 -13.03
CA GLU A 68 9.99 -8.85 -11.81
C GLU A 68 10.87 -10.11 -11.87
N SER A 69 10.31 -11.22 -12.35
CA SER A 69 11.00 -12.51 -12.47
C SER A 69 12.12 -12.51 -13.50
N ALA A 70 11.95 -11.77 -14.60
CA ALA A 70 13.01 -11.58 -15.59
C ALA A 70 14.23 -10.86 -15.01
N LYS A 71 13.99 -9.83 -14.18
CA LYS A 71 15.07 -9.10 -13.47
C LYS A 71 15.80 -10.01 -12.50
N GLU A 72 15.07 -10.84 -11.74
CA GLU A 72 15.68 -11.74 -10.75
C GLU A 72 16.52 -12.81 -11.44
N ARG A 73 15.99 -13.42 -12.49
CA ARG A 73 16.70 -14.41 -13.30
C ARG A 73 18.02 -13.86 -13.83
N LYS A 74 18.00 -12.64 -14.39
CA LYS A 74 19.22 -11.98 -14.90
C LYS A 74 20.23 -11.72 -13.79
N LEU A 75 19.76 -11.31 -12.61
CA LEU A 75 20.61 -11.10 -11.44
C LEU A 75 21.26 -12.42 -10.98
N LEU A 76 20.48 -13.47 -10.76
CA LEU A 76 21.00 -14.77 -10.29
C LEU A 76 21.97 -15.39 -11.29
N GLN A 77 21.68 -15.28 -12.59
CA GLN A 77 22.58 -15.75 -13.65
C GLN A 77 23.91 -14.96 -13.63
N ALA A 78 23.85 -13.63 -13.53
CA ALA A 78 25.04 -12.79 -13.46
C ALA A 78 25.89 -13.09 -12.21
N LEU A 79 25.26 -13.32 -11.06
CA LEU A 79 25.97 -13.69 -9.82
C LEU A 79 26.62 -15.06 -9.94
N THR A 80 25.89 -16.05 -10.47
CA THR A 80 26.42 -17.41 -10.70
C THR A 80 27.66 -17.37 -11.60
N GLN A 81 27.60 -16.61 -12.69
CA GLN A 81 28.73 -16.44 -13.62
C GLN A 81 29.88 -15.68 -12.99
N ARG A 82 29.60 -14.56 -12.30
CA ARG A 82 30.62 -13.71 -11.66
C ARG A 82 31.42 -14.47 -10.60
N HIS A 83 30.74 -15.31 -9.82
CA HIS A 83 31.38 -16.10 -8.77
C HIS A 83 31.87 -17.47 -9.26
N GLY A 84 31.62 -17.82 -10.53
CA GLY A 84 32.06 -19.08 -11.11
C GLY A 84 31.51 -20.31 -10.38
N LEU A 85 30.29 -20.23 -9.85
CA LEU A 85 29.70 -21.29 -9.02
C LEU A 85 29.59 -22.61 -9.80
N LYS A 86 30.05 -23.69 -9.17
CA LYS A 86 30.01 -25.05 -9.67
C LYS A 86 29.06 -25.90 -8.84
N GLY A 87 28.61 -27.01 -9.39
CA GLY A 87 27.78 -27.96 -8.66
C GLY A 87 28.51 -28.48 -7.41
N GLY A 88 27.87 -28.36 -6.26
CA GLY A 88 28.44 -28.68 -4.95
C GLY A 88 28.93 -27.47 -4.15
N ASP A 89 29.07 -26.30 -4.76
CA ASP A 89 29.55 -25.12 -4.06
C ASP A 89 28.53 -24.61 -3.03
N PRO A 90 28.97 -24.21 -1.83
CA PRO A 90 28.08 -23.58 -0.85
C PRO A 90 27.68 -22.18 -1.35
N GLN A 91 26.41 -21.84 -1.15
CA GLN A 91 25.88 -20.51 -1.43
C GLN A 91 24.87 -20.11 -0.37
N GLU A 92 24.71 -18.80 -0.17
CA GLU A 92 23.72 -18.23 0.74
C GLU A 92 23.04 -17.06 0.04
N PHE A 93 21.74 -16.88 0.31
CA PHE A 93 21.06 -15.67 -0.12
C PHE A 93 21.41 -14.50 0.79
N VAL A 94 21.96 -13.46 0.18
CA VAL A 94 22.20 -12.18 0.85
C VAL A 94 21.23 -11.12 0.36
N TYR A 95 20.72 -10.32 1.28
CA TYR A 95 19.66 -9.35 0.99
C TYR A 95 20.21 -7.94 1.12
N ARG A 96 20.21 -7.20 0.00
CA ARG A 96 20.65 -5.81 -0.02
C ARG A 96 19.47 -4.89 0.24
N GLY A 97 19.53 -4.14 1.34
CA GLY A 97 18.53 -3.13 1.69
C GLY A 97 18.66 -1.86 0.85
N THR A 98 17.63 -1.00 0.94
CA THR A 98 17.61 0.33 0.31
C THR A 98 18.69 1.27 0.84
N ASP A 99 19.17 1.02 2.06
CA ASP A 99 20.31 1.70 2.68
C ASP A 99 21.68 1.19 2.20
N GLY A 100 21.69 0.37 1.15
CA GLY A 100 22.91 -0.19 0.54
C GLY A 100 23.55 -1.33 1.33
N LYS A 101 23.09 -1.60 2.56
CA LYS A 101 23.65 -2.62 3.44
C LYS A 101 23.16 -4.01 3.07
N THR A 102 24.10 -4.96 3.07
CA THR A 102 23.82 -6.39 2.89
C THR A 102 23.50 -7.03 4.24
N ARG A 103 22.52 -7.94 4.27
CA ARG A 103 22.01 -8.58 5.48
C ARG A 103 21.84 -10.09 5.28
N CYS A 104 21.98 -10.82 6.39
CA CYS A 104 21.59 -12.22 6.49
C CYS A 104 20.07 -12.37 6.28
N GLY A 105 19.60 -13.57 5.91
CA GLY A 105 18.17 -13.83 5.69
C GLY A 105 17.27 -13.40 6.86
N PRO A 106 17.47 -13.94 8.07
CA PRO A 106 16.71 -13.54 9.26
C PRO A 106 16.80 -12.03 9.55
N CYS A 107 18.01 -11.46 9.49
CA CYS A 107 18.27 -10.04 9.71
C CYS A 107 17.48 -9.13 8.73
N ALA A 108 17.33 -9.58 7.48
CA ALA A 108 16.61 -8.85 6.45
C ALA A 108 15.10 -8.95 6.63
N GLN A 109 14.60 -10.12 7.04
CA GLN A 109 13.20 -10.34 7.32
C GLN A 109 12.72 -9.56 8.55
N GLU A 110 13.49 -9.57 9.65
CA GLU A 110 13.18 -8.76 10.84
C GLU A 110 13.00 -7.29 10.47
N ARG A 111 13.96 -6.74 9.71
CA ARG A 111 13.89 -5.35 9.25
C ARG A 111 12.72 -5.09 8.30
N TYR A 112 12.39 -6.05 7.43
CA TYR A 112 11.22 -5.95 6.56
C TYR A 112 9.93 -5.89 7.40
N ASN A 113 9.79 -6.77 8.40
CA ASN A 113 8.66 -6.77 9.31
C ASN A 113 8.57 -5.46 10.10
N ASP A 114 9.70 -4.94 10.61
CA ASP A 114 9.74 -3.64 11.30
C ASP A 114 9.27 -2.49 10.40
N GLN A 115 9.67 -2.50 9.12
CA GLN A 115 9.22 -1.49 8.16
C GLN A 115 7.71 -1.61 7.90
N GLN A 116 7.20 -2.83 7.72
CA GLN A 116 5.77 -3.06 7.52
C GLN A 116 4.95 -2.67 8.75
N GLN A 117 5.45 -2.94 9.95
CA GLN A 117 4.83 -2.51 11.20
C GLN A 117 4.83 -0.99 11.36
N ARG A 118 5.89 -0.29 10.94
CA ARG A 118 5.93 1.17 10.97
C ARG A 118 4.88 1.79 10.05
N LEU A 119 4.79 1.29 8.81
CA LEU A 119 3.79 1.72 7.82
C LEU A 119 2.35 1.42 8.28
N SER A 120 2.16 0.40 9.12
CA SER A 120 0.85 0.04 9.68
C SER A 120 0.59 0.63 11.08
N SER A 121 1.56 1.33 11.68
CA SER A 121 1.43 1.93 13.00
C SER A 121 0.80 3.33 12.95
N ARG A 122 -0.06 3.62 13.94
CA ARG A 122 -0.89 4.83 14.16
C ARG A 122 -0.26 6.19 13.82
N SER A 123 1.06 6.32 13.75
CA SER A 123 1.73 7.58 13.39
C SER A 123 1.38 8.06 11.98
N ASP A 124 1.24 7.15 11.00
CA ASP A 124 0.87 7.54 9.63
C ASP A 124 -0.62 7.92 9.54
N GLN A 125 -1.50 7.21 10.28
CA GLN A 125 -2.91 7.61 10.44
C GLN A 125 -3.06 9.00 11.10
N ARG A 126 -2.15 9.37 12.00
CA ARG A 126 -2.20 10.68 12.68
C ARG A 126 -1.77 11.82 11.78
N VAL A 127 -0.81 11.56 10.88
CA VAL A 127 -0.38 12.53 9.86
C VAL A 127 -1.48 12.70 8.80
N GLU A 128 -2.11 11.62 8.33
CA GLU A 128 -3.26 11.70 7.42
C GLU A 128 -4.48 12.38 8.04
N GLN A 129 -4.77 12.13 9.33
CA GLN A 129 -5.83 12.88 10.03
C GLN A 129 -5.49 14.36 10.22
N GLN A 130 -4.22 14.71 10.45
CA GLN A 130 -3.80 16.10 10.56
C GLN A 130 -3.89 16.84 9.23
N THR A 131 -3.51 16.22 8.12
CA THR A 131 -3.66 16.81 6.78
C THR A 131 -5.13 16.96 6.40
N HIS A 132 -5.97 15.94 6.63
CA HIS A 132 -7.42 16.06 6.41
C HIS A 132 -8.09 17.13 7.29
N ALA A 133 -7.66 17.28 8.54
CA ALA A 133 -8.15 18.32 9.45
C ALA A 133 -7.69 19.73 9.05
N GLN A 134 -6.46 19.87 8.53
CA GLN A 134 -5.97 21.16 8.02
C GLN A 134 -6.63 21.55 6.70
N ASP A 135 -6.88 20.60 5.79
CA ASP A 135 -7.55 20.89 4.52
C ASP A 135 -9.01 21.28 4.73
N THR A 136 -9.73 20.60 5.62
CA THR A 136 -11.10 21.00 6.00
C THR A 136 -11.11 22.37 6.69
N ALA A 137 -10.17 22.64 7.60
CA ALA A 137 -10.06 23.97 8.24
C ALA A 137 -9.74 25.09 7.24
N ASN A 138 -8.87 24.84 6.27
CA ASN A 138 -8.55 25.80 5.21
C ASN A 138 -9.73 26.00 4.24
N LEU A 139 -10.51 24.95 3.95
CA LEU A 139 -11.73 25.06 3.15
C LEU A 139 -12.79 25.92 3.85
N HIS A 140 -13.00 25.72 5.15
CA HIS A 140 -13.91 26.53 5.95
C HIS A 140 -13.45 27.99 6.06
N ARG A 141 -12.15 28.23 6.23
CA ARG A 141 -11.58 29.58 6.30
C ARG A 141 -11.70 30.32 4.95
N ASN A 142 -11.49 29.63 3.83
CA ASN A 142 -11.68 30.21 2.50
C ASN A 142 -13.15 30.48 2.17
N ASN A 143 -14.07 29.59 2.56
CA ASN A 143 -15.51 29.84 2.43
C ASN A 143 -15.95 31.05 3.26
N ALA A 144 -15.51 31.16 4.52
CA ALA A 144 -15.83 32.30 5.37
C ALA A 144 -15.29 33.64 4.81
N LEU A 145 -14.07 33.65 4.27
CA LEU A 145 -13.49 34.82 3.61
C LEU A 145 -14.26 35.23 2.35
N ASN A 146 -14.73 34.26 1.56
CA ASN A 146 -15.55 34.53 0.38
C ASN A 146 -16.94 35.06 0.74
N THR A 147 -17.58 34.55 1.80
CA THR A 147 -18.86 35.08 2.30
C THR A 147 -18.71 36.49 2.87
N ALA A 148 -17.61 36.79 3.58
CA ALA A 148 -17.32 38.13 4.09
C ALA A 148 -17.06 39.16 2.97
N ARG A 149 -16.42 38.75 1.86
CA ARG A 149 -16.22 39.61 0.68
C ARG A 149 -17.51 39.88 -0.08
N GLN A 150 -18.46 38.93 -0.12
CA GLN A 150 -19.77 39.14 -0.74
C GLN A 150 -20.69 40.07 0.09
N GLY A 151 -20.52 40.12 1.41
CA GLY A 151 -21.26 41.04 2.29
C GLY A 151 -20.75 42.49 2.26
N SER A 152 -19.54 42.76 1.75
CA SER A 152 -18.93 44.10 1.74
C SER A 152 -19.24 44.93 0.48
N ASN A 153 -19.98 44.39 -0.49
CA ASN A 153 -20.39 45.10 -1.72
C ASN A 153 -21.82 45.69 -1.64
N GLN A 154 -22.43 45.79 -0.46
CA GLN A 154 -23.73 46.45 -0.27
C GLN A 154 -23.71 47.45 0.87
N THR A 155 -22.91 48.50 0.77
CA THR A 155 -23.18 49.76 1.49
C THR A 155 -22.67 50.96 0.70
N GLY A 156 -23.60 51.75 0.17
CA GLY A 156 -23.30 53.06 -0.40
C GLY A 156 -24.52 53.77 -0.99
N ALA A 157 -25.21 54.55 -0.13
CA ALA A 157 -25.98 55.79 -0.39
C ALA A 157 -27.21 55.71 -1.34
N ASP A 158 -28.34 56.39 -1.15
CA ASP A 158 -28.59 57.74 -0.63
C ASP A 158 -30.01 57.92 -0.05
N ARG A 159 -30.15 59.04 0.66
CA ARG A 159 -31.36 59.58 1.31
C ARG A 159 -32.47 59.92 0.31
N ASP A 160 -33.72 59.80 0.73
CA ASP A 160 -34.66 60.94 0.61
C ASP A 160 -35.82 60.82 1.60
N SER A 161 -36.04 61.93 2.29
CA SER A 161 -37.15 62.17 3.20
C SER A 161 -38.32 62.73 2.40
N ASP A 162 -39.50 62.12 2.49
CA ASP A 162 -40.72 62.85 2.16
C ASP A 162 -41.96 62.38 2.93
N THR A 163 -42.87 63.33 3.06
CA THR A 163 -43.86 63.49 4.13
C THR A 163 -45.24 62.93 3.82
N SER A 164 -46.01 62.70 4.89
CA SER A 164 -47.48 62.74 4.98
C SER A 164 -48.32 61.55 4.49
N GLY A 165 -49.32 61.16 5.30
CA GLY A 165 -50.43 60.30 4.82
C GLY A 165 -51.11 59.42 5.87
N LYS A 166 -52.09 59.98 6.60
CA LYS A 166 -53.07 59.25 7.43
C LYS A 166 -53.74 58.09 6.67
N LYS A 167 -53.94 56.93 7.31
CA LYS A 167 -55.29 56.34 7.53
C LYS A 167 -55.28 55.07 8.40
N LYS A 168 -56.32 55.00 9.24
CA LYS A 168 -56.79 53.91 10.12
C LYS A 168 -57.06 52.61 9.33
N THR A 169 -56.94 51.42 9.96
CA THR A 169 -58.07 50.61 10.47
C THR A 169 -57.66 49.20 10.94
N ASN A 170 -58.15 48.85 12.14
CA ASN A 170 -58.82 47.60 12.56
C ASN A 170 -58.22 46.20 12.32
N ASP A 171 -57.83 45.57 13.44
CA ASP A 171 -58.61 44.49 14.09
C ASP A 171 -58.81 43.15 13.34
N LYS A 172 -58.13 42.07 13.79
CA LYS A 172 -58.76 40.88 14.43
C LYS A 172 -57.85 39.64 14.50
N LYS A 173 -57.90 38.99 15.68
CA LYS A 173 -58.06 37.54 16.00
C LYS A 173 -57.26 36.52 15.13
N LYS A 174 -56.69 35.42 15.63
CA LYS A 174 -56.88 34.62 16.85
C LYS A 174 -55.84 33.48 16.84
N LYS A 175 -55.47 33.03 18.04
CA LYS A 175 -54.70 31.82 18.38
C LYS A 175 -55.17 30.54 17.68
N LYS A 176 -54.25 29.58 17.48
CA LYS A 176 -54.45 28.16 17.87
C LYS A 176 -53.10 27.49 18.24
N LYS A 177 -52.97 27.15 19.53
CA LYS A 177 -52.06 26.14 20.10
C LYS A 177 -52.68 24.75 19.90
N SER A 178 -51.85 23.71 19.81
CA SER A 178 -51.96 22.36 20.44
C SER A 178 -50.69 21.57 20.05
N LYS A 179 -49.77 21.16 20.94
CA LYS A 179 -49.78 20.04 21.93
C LYS A 179 -50.17 18.69 21.28
N ILE A 180 -49.61 17.51 21.55
CA ILE A 180 -48.43 16.92 22.24
C ILE A 180 -48.62 15.38 22.06
N ASN A 181 -47.54 14.60 22.04
CA ASN A 181 -47.38 13.16 22.39
C ASN A 181 -47.69 11.96 21.45
N HIS A 182 -46.61 11.20 21.21
CA HIS A 182 -46.31 9.76 21.49
C HIS A 182 -47.24 8.60 21.07
N LYS A 183 -46.69 7.76 20.17
CA LYS A 183 -46.23 6.34 20.31
C LYS A 183 -47.25 5.17 20.47
N LYS A 184 -47.23 4.29 19.45
CA LYS A 184 -47.33 2.79 19.40
C LYS A 184 -48.69 2.12 19.71
N PRO A 185 -48.95 0.86 19.27
CA PRO A 185 -48.07 -0.32 19.09
C PRO A 185 -47.17 -0.34 17.85
#